data_AF-A0A191V9A6-F1
#
_entry.id   AF-A0A191V9A6-F1
#
_cell.length_a   1.000
_cell.length_b   1.000
_cell.length_c   1.000
_cell.angle_alpha   90.00
_cell.angle_beta   90.00
_cell.angle_gamma   90.00
#
_symmetry.space_group_name_H-M   'P 1'
#
loop_
_entity.id
_entity.type
_entity.pdbx_description
1 polymer ?
#
loop_
_entity_poly.entity_id
_entity_poly.type
_entity_poly.pdbx_seq_one_letter_code
_entity_poly.pdbx_strand_id
1 'polypeptide(L)'
;MRTTTSYTELNVTLARRTGCRAFDFERADERAAMGHLLGLIVERDQELAPSEPPVMLSALVIYLGVNDAGSGFYQLAKELGLLPMSASADEKSRFWIGQLNRLYERHGARSPVV
;
A
#
# COMPACT_ATOMS: atom_id res chain seq x y z
N MET A 1 11.49 15.58 -2.43
CA MET A 1 10.19 14.88 -2.44
C MET A 1 10.47 13.39 -2.38
N ARG A 2 9.95 12.68 -1.37
CA ARG A 2 10.11 11.22 -1.26
C ARG A 2 9.13 10.57 -2.25
N THR A 3 9.62 9.66 -3.09
CA THR A 3 8.91 9.06 -4.22
C THR A 3 7.85 8.06 -3.75
N THR A 4 6.58 8.37 -3.98
CA THR A 4 5.48 7.39 -4.00
C THR A 4 5.61 6.50 -5.23
N THR A 5 5.32 5.20 -5.10
CA THR A 5 5.41 4.25 -6.22
C THR A 5 4.02 4.09 -6.82
N SER A 6 3.90 4.18 -8.14
CA SER A 6 2.62 3.89 -8.80
C SER A 6 2.34 2.39 -8.88
N TYR A 7 1.07 2.01 -9.03
CA TYR A 7 0.69 0.61 -9.34
C TYR A 7 1.44 0.06 -10.57
N THR A 8 1.65 0.88 -11.60
CA THR A 8 2.36 0.50 -12.82
C THR A 8 3.84 0.22 -12.55
N GLU A 9 4.52 1.10 -11.82
CA GLU A 9 5.93 0.92 -11.48
C GLU A 9 6.15 -0.30 -10.58
N LEU A 10 5.25 -0.53 -9.62
CA LEU A 10 5.28 -1.73 -8.79
C LEU A 10 5.15 -2.98 -9.66
N ASN A 11 4.17 -3.01 -10.56
CA ASN A 11 3.92 -4.15 -11.43
C ASN A 11 5.12 -4.49 -12.32
N VAL A 12 5.69 -3.48 -12.99
CA VAL A 12 6.90 -3.63 -13.82
C VAL A 12 8.08 -4.14 -12.99
N THR A 13 8.27 -3.58 -11.79
CA THR A 13 9.38 -3.97 -10.91
C THR A 13 9.23 -5.39 -10.39
N LEU A 14 8.02 -5.80 -9.99
CA LEU A 14 7.72 -7.15 -9.53
C LEU A 14 8.03 -8.16 -10.64
N ALA A 15 7.45 -7.98 -11.83
CA ALA A 15 7.67 -8.86 -12.97
C ALA A 15 9.16 -9.01 -13.31
N ARG A 16 9.90 -7.89 -13.33
CA ARG A 16 11.34 -7.89 -13.60
C ARG A 16 12.14 -8.64 -12.53
N ARG A 17 11.78 -8.52 -11.25
CA ARG A 17 12.55 -9.12 -10.14
C ARG A 17 12.22 -10.57 -9.86
N THR A 18 10.98 -11.00 -10.13
CA THR A 18 10.53 -12.38 -9.88
C THR A 18 10.58 -13.25 -11.12
N GLY A 19 10.64 -12.65 -12.32
CA GLY A 19 10.49 -13.36 -13.59
C GLY A 19 9.03 -13.79 -13.86
N CYS A 20 8.09 -13.43 -13.00
CA CYS A 20 6.66 -13.70 -13.23
C CYS A 20 6.08 -12.75 -14.27
N ARG A 21 4.96 -13.16 -14.90
CA ARG A 21 4.18 -12.29 -15.78
C ARG A 21 3.65 -11.08 -15.00
N ALA A 22 3.74 -9.90 -15.61
CA ALA A 22 3.11 -8.69 -15.09
C ALA A 22 1.58 -8.80 -15.10
N PHE A 23 0.92 -8.14 -14.15
CA PHE A 23 -0.54 -8.00 -14.14
C PHE A 23 -1.01 -7.12 -15.30
N ASP A 24 -2.12 -7.48 -15.91
CA ASP A 24 -2.83 -6.76 -16.94
C ASP A 24 -3.94 -5.93 -16.28
N PHE A 25 -3.70 -4.64 -16.11
CA PHE A 25 -4.64 -3.75 -15.45
C PHE A 25 -5.84 -3.36 -16.30
N GLU A 26 -5.96 -3.78 -17.56
CA GLU A 26 -7.23 -3.67 -18.29
C GLU A 26 -8.26 -4.68 -17.74
N ARG A 27 -7.79 -5.79 -17.16
CA ARG A 27 -8.66 -6.83 -16.61
C ARG A 27 -8.99 -6.61 -15.15
N ALA A 28 -10.29 -6.71 -14.82
CA ALA A 28 -10.78 -6.48 -13.47
C ALA A 28 -10.28 -7.52 -12.46
N ASP A 29 -10.16 -8.79 -12.86
CA ASP A 29 -9.65 -9.88 -12.04
C ASP A 29 -8.16 -9.69 -11.70
N GLU A 30 -7.36 -9.23 -12.64
CA GLU A 30 -5.93 -8.97 -12.39
C GLU A 30 -5.70 -7.71 -11.54
N ARG A 31 -6.56 -6.68 -11.65
CA ARG A 31 -6.58 -5.57 -10.69
C ARG A 31 -6.91 -6.05 -9.28
N ALA A 32 -7.88 -6.95 -9.13
CA ALA A 32 -8.22 -7.55 -7.85
C ALA A 32 -7.08 -8.40 -7.29
N ALA A 33 -6.39 -9.18 -8.15
CA ALA A 33 -5.25 -9.99 -7.76
C ALA A 33 -4.06 -9.15 -7.25
N MET A 34 -3.78 -7.99 -7.86
CA MET A 34 -2.79 -7.05 -7.34
C MET A 34 -3.20 -6.51 -5.95
N GLY A 35 -4.47 -6.17 -5.76
CA GLY A 35 -4.99 -5.78 -4.45
C GLY A 35 -4.82 -6.88 -3.39
N HIS A 36 -5.11 -8.12 -3.76
CA HIS A 36 -4.91 -9.28 -2.90
C HIS A 36 -3.43 -9.51 -2.54
N LEU A 37 -2.52 -9.42 -3.52
CA LEU A 37 -1.08 -9.52 -3.29
C LEU A 37 -0.59 -8.46 -2.30
N LEU A 38 -1.07 -7.21 -2.42
CA LEU A 38 -0.76 -6.15 -1.47
C LEU A 38 -1.29 -6.45 -0.07
N GLY A 39 -2.46 -7.08 0.05
CA GLY A 39 -2.98 -7.61 1.31
C GLY A 39 -2.03 -8.61 1.97
N LEU A 40 -1.61 -9.63 1.21
CA LEU A 40 -0.67 -10.64 1.69
C LEU A 40 0.67 -10.03 2.13
N ILE A 41 1.16 -9.00 1.43
CA ILE A 41 2.38 -8.28 1.80
C ILE A 41 2.19 -7.55 3.14
N VAL A 42 1.04 -6.90 3.36
CA VAL A 42 0.74 -6.22 4.62
C VAL A 42 0.67 -7.21 5.79
N GLU A 43 -0.04 -8.32 5.61
CA GLU A 43 -0.12 -9.38 6.63
C GLU A 43 1.28 -9.91 6.98
N ARG A 44 2.08 -10.22 5.96
CA ARG A 44 3.45 -10.71 6.15
C ARG A 44 4.38 -9.70 6.81
N ASP A 45 4.26 -8.40 6.47
CA ASP A 45 5.04 -7.35 7.12
C ASP A 45 4.66 -7.19 8.59
N GLN A 46 3.38 -7.29 8.93
CA GLN A 46 2.91 -7.23 10.31
C GLN A 46 3.41 -8.41 11.15
N GLU A 47 3.50 -9.61 10.57
CA GLU A 47 4.12 -10.77 11.23
C GLU A 47 5.62 -10.58 11.48
N LEU A 48 6.34 -10.01 10.50
CA LEU A 48 7.79 -9.84 10.56
C LEU A 48 8.22 -8.65 11.42
N ALA A 49 7.45 -7.57 11.39
CA ALA A 49 7.71 -6.33 12.10
C ALA A 49 6.39 -5.75 12.66
N PRO A 50 5.88 -6.30 13.77
CA PRO A 50 4.67 -5.82 14.41
C PRO A 50 4.75 -4.32 14.74
N SER A 51 3.62 -3.62 14.65
CA SER A 51 3.50 -2.22 15.04
C SER A 51 2.13 -1.94 15.65
N GLU A 52 2.10 -0.99 16.57
CA GLU A 52 0.87 -0.50 17.17
C GLU A 52 0.79 1.03 16.99
N PRO A 53 -0.15 1.55 16.18
CA PRO A 53 -1.12 0.82 15.37
C PRO A 53 -0.48 0.13 14.15
N PRO A 54 -1.13 -0.90 13.57
CA PRO A 54 -0.61 -1.59 12.40
C PRO A 54 -0.38 -0.66 11.21
N VAL A 55 0.75 -0.86 10.54
CA VAL A 55 1.16 -0.09 9.37
C VAL A 55 0.96 -0.92 8.10
N MET A 56 0.49 -0.28 7.03
CA MET A 56 0.16 -0.94 5.76
C MET A 56 1.08 -0.43 4.65
N LEU A 57 2.09 -1.23 4.26
CA LEU A 57 3.01 -0.89 3.15
C LEU A 57 2.29 -0.54 1.84
N SER A 58 1.10 -1.11 1.62
CA SER A 58 0.25 -0.79 0.46
C SER A 58 -0.16 0.69 0.37
N ALA A 59 -0.06 1.46 1.46
CA ALA A 59 -0.30 2.91 1.45
C ALA A 59 0.69 3.70 0.58
N LEU A 60 1.88 3.15 0.28
CA LEU A 60 2.87 3.77 -0.60
C LEU A 60 2.54 3.62 -2.09
N VAL A 61 1.56 2.79 -2.42
CA VAL A 61 1.16 2.48 -3.80
C VAL A 61 -0.04 3.34 -4.18
N ILE A 62 0.19 4.31 -5.08
CA ILE A 62 -0.84 5.28 -5.49
C ILE A 62 -1.27 5.08 -6.95
N TYR A 63 -2.49 5.49 -7.28
CA TYR A 63 -2.88 5.66 -8.68
C TYR A 63 -2.15 6.84 -9.31
N LEU A 64 -1.69 6.69 -10.55
CA LEU A 64 -1.16 7.80 -11.34
C LEU A 64 -2.23 8.88 -11.49
N GLY A 65 -1.89 10.12 -11.14
CA GLY A 65 -2.71 11.30 -11.41
C GLY A 65 -3.83 11.60 -10.40
N VAL A 66 -4.09 10.75 -9.40
CA VAL A 66 -5.19 10.97 -8.43
C VAL A 66 -4.71 11.37 -7.04
N ASN A 67 -3.41 11.19 -6.73
CA ASN A 67 -2.84 11.47 -5.41
C ASN A 67 -3.71 10.90 -4.26
N ASP A 68 -4.14 9.64 -4.42
CA ASP A 68 -4.95 8.90 -3.45
C ASP A 68 -4.50 7.44 -3.41
N ALA A 69 -4.56 6.82 -2.23
CA ALA A 69 -4.39 5.38 -2.08
C ALA A 69 -5.66 4.71 -2.58
N GLY A 70 -5.56 4.02 -3.71
CA GLY A 70 -6.71 3.47 -4.42
C GLY A 70 -7.73 2.69 -3.58
N SER A 71 -8.91 2.45 -4.14
CA SER A 71 -10.02 1.77 -3.44
C SER A 71 -9.65 0.44 -2.78
N GLY A 72 -8.71 -0.32 -3.36
CA GLY A 72 -8.19 -1.56 -2.77
C GLY A 72 -7.49 -1.38 -1.43
N PHE A 73 -6.77 -0.27 -1.23
CA PHE A 73 -6.13 0.05 0.05
C PHE A 73 -7.17 0.29 1.15
N TYR A 74 -8.18 1.12 0.87
CA TYR A 74 -9.24 1.40 1.84
C TYR A 74 -10.10 0.17 2.13
N GLN A 75 -10.31 -0.70 1.14
CA GLN A 75 -11.04 -1.94 1.33
C GLN A 75 -10.28 -2.90 2.26
N LEU A 76 -8.98 -3.09 2.03
CA LEU A 76 -8.12 -3.88 2.91
C LEU A 76 -8.07 -3.31 4.33
N ALA A 77 -7.95 -1.99 4.49
CA ALA A 77 -7.94 -1.35 5.80
C ALA A 77 -9.23 -1.60 6.59
N LYS A 78 -10.37 -1.70 5.91
CA LYS A 78 -11.66 -2.06 6.50
C LYS A 78 -11.73 -3.52 6.92
N GLU A 79 -11.26 -4.42 6.05
CA GLU A 79 -11.20 -5.87 6.34
C GLU A 79 -10.31 -6.18 7.55
N LEU A 80 -9.21 -5.43 7.71
CA LEU A 80 -8.32 -5.51 8.87
C LEU A 80 -8.86 -4.77 10.11
N GLY A 81 -10.03 -4.13 10.04
CA GLY A 81 -10.61 -3.37 11.15
C GLY A 81 -9.89 -2.06 11.50
N LEU A 82 -8.96 -1.60 10.65
CA LEU A 82 -8.17 -0.38 10.85
C LEU A 82 -8.94 0.89 10.44
N LEU A 83 -9.95 0.73 9.59
CA LEU A 83 -10.82 1.80 9.12
C LEU A 83 -12.30 1.37 9.24
N PRO A 84 -13.21 2.21 9.76
CA PRO A 84 -14.63 1.87 9.81
C PRO A 84 -15.24 1.55 8.44
N MET A 85 -16.16 0.59 8.38
CA MET A 85 -16.89 0.26 7.14
C MET A 85 -17.63 1.47 6.55
N SER A 86 -18.14 2.34 7.42
CA SER A 86 -18.84 3.59 7.10
C SER A 86 -17.94 4.81 6.91
N ALA A 87 -16.60 4.63 6.87
CA ALA A 87 -15.67 5.75 6.80
C ALA A 87 -15.94 6.68 5.60
N SER A 88 -16.10 7.95 5.92
CA SER A 88 -16.24 9.07 4.99
C SER A 88 -14.97 9.30 4.18
N ALA A 89 -15.06 10.15 3.14
CA ALA A 89 -13.90 10.53 2.34
C ALA A 89 -12.81 11.21 3.19
N ASP A 90 -13.18 12.08 4.12
CA ASP A 90 -12.23 12.76 5.00
C ASP A 90 -11.52 11.78 5.96
N GLU A 91 -12.25 10.83 6.53
CA GLU A 91 -11.67 9.80 7.41
C GLU A 91 -10.70 8.89 6.65
N LYS A 92 -11.02 8.55 5.40
CA LYS A 92 -10.12 7.83 4.48
C LYS A 92 -8.84 8.60 4.24
N SER A 93 -8.94 9.88 3.87
CA SER A 93 -7.76 10.72 3.61
C SER A 93 -6.88 10.88 4.85
N ARG A 94 -7.48 11.16 6.02
CA ARG A 94 -6.73 11.24 7.29
C ARG A 94 -6.05 9.93 7.66
N PHE A 95 -6.74 8.80 7.47
CA PHE A 95 -6.17 7.48 7.69
C PHE A 95 -4.96 7.24 6.78
N TRP A 96 -5.11 7.50 5.48
CA TRP A 96 -4.04 7.30 4.51
C TRP A 96 -2.81 8.18 4.80
N ILE A 97 -3.00 9.47 5.07
CA ILE A 97 -1.91 10.39 5.45
C ILE A 97 -1.21 9.88 6.73
N GLY A 98 -1.99 9.40 7.71
CA GLY A 98 -1.45 8.81 8.93
C GLY A 98 -0.63 7.55 8.69
N GLN A 99 -0.98 6.73 7.70
CA GLN A 99 -0.21 5.54 7.29
C GLN A 99 1.09 5.94 6.59
N LEU A 100 1.05 6.93 5.68
CA LEU A 100 2.24 7.45 5.01
C LEU A 100 3.25 8.01 6.00
N ASN A 101 2.83 8.83 6.97
CA ASN A 101 3.73 9.40 7.96
C ASN A 101 4.44 8.33 8.79
N ARG A 102 3.70 7.31 9.25
CA ARG A 102 4.28 6.18 10.01
C ARG A 102 5.25 5.36 9.17
N LEU A 103 4.93 5.12 7.89
CA LEU A 103 5.85 4.44 6.97
C LEU A 103 7.12 5.26 6.76
N TYR A 104 6.99 6.58 6.61
CA TYR A 104 8.14 7.47 6.49
C TYR A 104 8.95 7.60 7.77
N GLU A 105 8.37 7.46 8.95
CA GLU A 105 9.11 7.36 10.21
C GLU A 105 9.87 6.02 10.27
N ARG A 106 9.16 4.90 10.03
CA ARG A 106 9.72 3.54 10.05
C ARG A 106 10.89 3.36 9.08
N HIS A 107 10.77 3.89 7.86
CA HIS A 107 11.80 3.73 6.81
C HIS A 107 12.71 4.94 6.64
N GLY A 108 12.30 6.13 7.10
CA GLY A 108 13.13 7.34 7.06
C GLY A 108 14.14 7.42 8.20
N ALA A 109 14.01 6.61 9.24
CA ALA A 109 14.98 6.49 10.33
C ALA A 109 16.27 5.73 9.95
N ARG A 110 16.41 5.22 8.71
CA ARG A 110 17.70 4.75 8.17
C ARG A 110 18.38 5.85 7.34
N SER A 111 18.96 6.79 8.06
CA SER A 111 20.31 7.28 7.75
C SER A 111 20.97 7.61 9.08
N PRO A 112 21.89 6.76 9.53
CA PRO A 112 23.27 7.19 9.41
C PRO A 112 24.08 6.18 8.62
N VAL A 113 24.69 6.66 7.55
CA VAL A 113 25.98 6.17 7.11
C VAL A 113 26.97 6.55 8.23
N VAL A 114 27.46 5.56 8.95
CA VAL A 114 28.77 5.58 9.64
C VAL A 114 29.38 4.21 9.50
#